data_AF-A0A8X6S4Z9-F1
#
_entry.id   AF-A0A8X6S4Z9-F1
#
_cell.length_a   1.000
_cell.length_b   1.000
_cell.length_c   1.000
_cell.angle_alpha   90.00
_cell.angle_beta   90.00
_cell.angle_gamma   90.00
#
_symmetry.space_group_name_H-M   'P 1'
#
loop_
_entity.id
_entity.type
_entity.pdbx_description
1 polymer ?
#
loop_
_entity_poly.entity_id
_entity_poly.type
_entity_poly.pdbx_seq_one_letter_code
_entity_poly.pdbx_strand_id
1 'polypeptide(L)'
;MPRLQKVFKKPKGKYYPRKNTIDSKVSTTDSKLNAQAEHAHDSKQSCAKEKKIPNLNESFSSFGDSVGILNAIMNLNILAFVFKNEVHCKMCNSGLDMQVLKGKSGLAITFVLKCFACPYRVEFSSSNFHEGTQIATINTRFVYVMRSIGKGAEAGRMFCGVVNLPQPPTRFAPYGKRILNAAKLVYEDSIQNAAKEAICENEGNKNIAVDVDGTWQKRGYTSLNGVVTVTSIDTGKVIDVDILSKYCACKNLPFHEKDCKRNYVGSSGVMEIQGASKICQRSLSLHNARYITYLGDGDCKAFDAVKKKNIYGNEYPIEKLECIVHVI
;
A
#
# COMPACT_ATOMS: atom_id res chain seq x y z
N MET A 1 47.87 20.62 7.80
CA MET A 1 46.90 21.38 8.63
C MET A 1 46.00 20.39 9.36
N PRO A 2 45.64 20.65 10.63
CA PRO A 2 45.34 19.58 11.59
C PRO A 2 43.97 18.91 11.37
N ARG A 3 43.96 17.59 11.57
CA ARG A 3 42.79 16.70 11.57
C ARG A 3 41.80 17.11 12.67
N LEU A 4 40.57 17.41 12.30
CA LEU A 4 39.45 17.46 13.25
C LEU A 4 39.00 16.03 13.60
N GLN A 5 39.18 15.67 14.87
CA GLN A 5 38.69 14.43 15.46
C GLN A 5 37.16 14.39 15.41
N LYS A 6 36.57 13.36 14.80
CA LYS A 6 35.14 13.05 14.99
C LYS A 6 34.93 12.56 16.42
N VAL A 7 34.32 13.41 17.26
CA VAL A 7 33.88 13.05 18.60
C VAL A 7 32.65 12.16 18.47
N PHE A 8 32.84 10.84 18.52
CA PHE A 8 31.75 9.91 18.81
C PHE A 8 31.34 10.08 20.27
N LYS A 9 30.17 10.67 20.52
CA LYS A 9 29.55 10.62 21.85
C LYS A 9 29.06 9.19 22.11
N LYS A 10 29.76 8.45 22.97
CA LYS A 10 29.27 7.18 23.54
C LYS A 10 27.94 7.44 24.27
N PRO A 11 26.85 6.69 23.99
CA PRO A 11 25.69 6.71 24.86
C PRO A 11 26.07 6.08 26.20
N LYS A 12 25.73 6.75 27.30
CA LYS A 12 25.87 6.20 28.66
C LYS A 12 24.98 4.96 28.77
N GLY A 13 25.59 3.79 28.97
CA GLY A 13 24.87 2.54 29.19
C GLY A 13 23.96 2.64 30.41
N LYS A 14 22.67 2.35 30.22
CA LYS A 14 21.75 2.09 31.33
C LYS A 14 21.78 0.60 31.62
N TYR A 15 22.27 0.24 32.80
CA TYR A 15 22.19 -1.10 33.38
C TYR A 15 20.72 -1.38 33.74
N TYR A 16 20.13 -2.44 33.18
CA TYR A 16 18.78 -2.89 33.54
C TYR A 16 18.90 -4.12 34.44
N PRO A 17 18.45 -4.08 35.71
CA PRO A 17 18.44 -5.27 36.54
C PRO A 17 17.38 -6.26 36.05
N ARG A 18 17.73 -7.55 36.06
CA ARG A 18 16.82 -8.68 35.81
C ARG A 18 15.62 -8.61 36.75
N LYS A 19 14.40 -8.60 36.21
CA LYS A 19 13.17 -8.83 36.99
C LYS A 19 13.07 -10.30 37.36
N ASN A 20 13.17 -10.60 38.65
CA ASN A 20 12.69 -11.85 39.22
C ASN A 20 11.16 -11.81 39.33
N THR A 21 10.52 -12.89 38.89
CA THR A 21 9.12 -13.26 39.11
C THR A 21 8.83 -13.45 40.60
N ILE A 22 7.81 -12.76 41.14
CA ILE A 22 7.09 -13.18 42.35
C ILE A 22 5.60 -12.86 42.17
N ASP A 23 4.79 -13.88 42.47
CA ASP A 23 3.33 -13.89 42.50
C ASP A 23 2.71 -13.05 43.64
N SER A 24 1.45 -12.69 43.42
CA SER A 24 0.34 -12.68 44.39
C SER A 24 -0.24 -11.32 44.90
N LYS A 25 -1.58 -11.27 44.77
CA LYS A 25 -2.64 -10.67 45.61
C LYS A 25 -2.90 -9.15 45.61
N VAL A 26 -3.99 -8.83 44.89
CA VAL A 26 -5.19 -8.04 45.27
C VAL A 26 -5.16 -7.36 46.65
N SER A 27 -5.31 -6.04 46.67
CA SER A 27 -6.35 -5.33 47.45
C SER A 27 -6.42 -3.83 47.09
N THR A 28 -7.64 -3.34 47.17
CA THR A 28 -8.21 -2.00 46.90
C THR A 28 -7.78 -0.93 47.91
N THR A 29 -7.68 0.34 47.48
CA THR A 29 -8.51 1.48 47.96
C THR A 29 -8.12 2.82 47.30
N ASP A 30 -9.14 3.64 47.06
CA ASP A 30 -9.15 5.01 46.54
C ASP A 30 -8.36 6.04 47.36
N SER A 31 -7.84 7.08 46.68
CA SER A 31 -8.14 8.49 47.03
C SER A 31 -7.56 9.48 46.02
N LYS A 32 -8.41 10.42 45.61
CA LYS A 32 -8.15 11.60 44.76
C LYS A 32 -7.09 12.54 45.36
N LEU A 33 -6.36 13.27 44.51
CA LEU A 33 -6.19 14.74 44.60
C LEU A 33 -5.40 15.29 43.39
N ASN A 34 -5.92 16.39 42.84
CA ASN A 34 -5.39 17.19 41.74
C ASN A 34 -4.08 17.91 42.10
N ALA A 35 -3.18 18.06 41.13
CA ALA A 35 -2.40 19.29 40.93
C ALA A 35 -1.78 19.34 39.52
N GLN A 36 -1.84 20.53 38.92
CA GLN A 36 -1.36 20.90 37.59
C GLN A 36 0.18 20.87 37.50
N ALA A 37 0.72 20.47 36.33
CA ALA A 37 1.96 21.04 35.77
C ALA A 37 2.13 20.63 34.31
N GLU A 38 2.52 21.61 33.52
CA GLU A 38 2.65 21.61 32.06
C GLU A 38 3.91 20.85 31.55
N HIS A 39 3.89 20.60 30.24
CA HIS A 39 5.04 20.27 29.37
C HIS A 39 5.76 18.93 29.62
N ALA A 40 5.37 17.91 28.86
CA ALA A 40 6.23 16.76 28.59
C ALA A 40 6.22 16.41 27.08
N HIS A 41 7.39 16.59 26.50
CA HIS A 41 7.86 16.12 25.20
C HIS A 41 7.44 14.66 24.97
N ASP A 42 6.62 14.38 23.96
CA ASP A 42 6.28 13.01 23.58
C ASP A 42 7.43 12.42 22.74
N SER A 43 8.39 11.82 23.45
CA SER A 43 9.43 11.00 22.83
C SER A 43 8.79 9.68 22.41
N LYS A 44 8.36 9.59 21.14
CA LYS A 44 7.88 8.34 20.56
C LYS A 44 8.94 7.26 20.62
N GLN A 45 8.64 6.25 21.44
CA GLN A 45 9.42 5.05 21.63
C GLN A 45 9.27 4.16 20.39
N SER A 46 10.26 4.20 19.50
CA SER A 46 10.34 3.34 18.32
C SER A 46 10.60 1.88 18.75
N CYS A 47 9.57 1.04 18.70
CA CYS A 47 9.73 -0.41 18.66
C CYS A 47 8.61 -1.04 17.83
N ALA A 48 8.97 -2.09 17.09
CA ALA A 48 8.22 -2.75 16.03
C ALA A 48 6.93 -3.49 16.47
N LYS A 49 5.98 -2.80 17.12
CA LYS A 49 4.64 -3.34 17.45
C LYS A 49 3.47 -2.38 17.19
N GLU A 50 3.68 -1.17 16.71
CA GLU A 50 2.57 -0.39 16.15
C GLU A 50 2.24 -0.93 14.76
N LYS A 51 0.99 -1.33 14.56
CA LYS A 51 0.46 -1.69 13.24
C LYS A 51 0.72 -0.51 12.31
N LYS A 52 1.64 -0.64 11.35
CA LYS A 52 1.82 0.29 10.20
C LYS A 52 0.63 0.26 9.22
N ILE A 53 -0.56 -0.08 9.70
CA ILE A 53 -1.80 0.16 8.99
C ILE A 53 -2.32 1.43 9.64
N PRO A 54 -2.48 2.55 8.90
CA PRO A 54 -3.13 3.73 9.45
C PRO A 54 -4.43 3.29 10.12
N ASN A 55 -4.70 3.84 11.30
CA ASN A 55 -5.88 3.48 12.07
C ASN A 55 -7.09 3.62 11.14
N LEU A 56 -7.76 2.52 10.78
CA LEU A 56 -8.87 2.54 9.81
C LEU A 56 -10.01 3.46 10.27
N ASN A 57 -10.00 3.86 11.54
CA ASN A 57 -10.89 4.85 12.12
C ASN A 57 -10.63 6.28 11.59
N GLU A 58 -9.41 6.64 11.17
CA GLU A 58 -9.09 8.00 10.69
C GLU A 58 -9.60 8.27 9.27
N SER A 59 -9.76 7.24 8.42
CA SER A 59 -10.13 7.45 7.02
C SER A 59 -11.61 7.79 6.80
N PHE A 60 -12.46 7.63 7.81
CA PHE A 60 -13.89 7.98 7.70
C PHE A 60 -14.18 9.37 8.28
N SER A 61 -13.40 9.84 9.26
CA SER A 61 -13.61 11.12 9.94
C SER A 61 -12.92 12.31 9.27
N SER A 62 -11.98 12.09 8.33
CA SER A 62 -11.25 13.16 7.66
C SER A 62 -11.94 13.74 6.41
N PHE A 63 -13.13 13.26 6.04
CA PHE A 63 -13.97 13.93 5.03
C PHE A 63 -14.69 15.11 5.69
N GLY A 64 -13.93 16.18 5.92
CA GLY A 64 -14.46 17.42 6.48
C GLY A 64 -15.51 18.06 5.57
N ASP A 65 -16.59 18.56 6.21
CA ASP A 65 -17.47 19.72 5.92
C ASP A 65 -17.83 20.08 4.46
N SER A 66 -17.57 19.22 3.50
CA SER A 66 -18.09 19.24 2.15
C SER A 66 -19.11 18.11 2.05
N VAL A 67 -20.30 18.38 1.51
CA VAL A 67 -21.41 17.41 1.36
C VAL A 67 -20.86 16.06 0.89
N GLY A 68 -20.68 15.14 1.84
CA GLY A 68 -19.76 14.02 1.68
C GLY A 68 -20.29 12.99 0.67
N ILE A 69 -19.44 12.60 -0.28
CA ILE A 69 -19.73 11.51 -1.22
C ILE A 69 -19.65 10.18 -0.47
N LEU A 70 -20.75 9.81 0.21
CA LEU A 70 -20.89 8.54 0.91
C LEU A 70 -21.28 7.42 -0.07
N ASN A 71 -20.57 6.29 -0.02
CA ASN A 71 -21.02 5.05 -0.68
C ASN A 71 -21.62 4.13 0.38
N ALA A 72 -22.95 4.09 0.47
CA ALA A 72 -23.68 3.26 1.41
C ALA A 72 -24.28 2.02 0.72
N ILE A 73 -24.35 0.90 1.45
CA ILE A 73 -25.14 -0.27 1.05
C ILE A 73 -26.56 -0.04 1.55
N MET A 74 -27.53 0.02 0.64
CA MET A 74 -28.93 0.31 0.95
C MET A 74 -29.87 -0.74 0.35
N ASN A 75 -30.88 -1.14 1.11
CA ASN A 75 -31.95 -1.98 0.59
C ASN A 75 -32.80 -1.19 -0.42
N LEU A 76 -32.81 -1.64 -1.67
CA LEU A 76 -33.48 -0.93 -2.77
C LEU A 76 -35.00 -0.85 -2.61
N ASN A 77 -35.62 -1.73 -1.82
CA ASN A 77 -37.06 -1.65 -1.54
C ASN A 77 -37.39 -0.44 -0.66
N ILE A 78 -36.51 -0.10 0.29
CA ILE A 78 -36.65 1.11 1.12
C ILE A 78 -36.55 2.34 0.23
N LEU A 79 -35.54 2.38 -0.66
CA LEU A 79 -35.37 3.49 -1.58
C LEU A 79 -36.55 3.61 -2.56
N ALA A 80 -37.05 2.49 -3.11
CA ALA A 80 -38.22 2.47 -3.98
C ALA A 80 -39.48 3.00 -3.26
N PHE A 81 -39.65 2.65 -1.99
CA PHE A 81 -40.75 3.17 -1.16
C PHE A 81 -40.66 4.70 -1.00
N VAL A 82 -39.46 5.24 -0.75
CA VAL A 82 -39.27 6.70 -0.67
C VAL A 82 -39.61 7.38 -1.99
N PHE A 83 -39.16 6.86 -3.14
CA PHE A 83 -39.51 7.43 -4.44
C PHE A 83 -41.01 7.40 -4.72
N LYS A 84 -41.70 6.33 -4.29
CA LYS A 84 -43.12 6.17 -4.52
C LYS A 84 -43.99 7.13 -3.70
N ASN A 85 -43.64 7.36 -2.44
CA ASN A 85 -44.49 8.11 -1.50
C ASN A 85 -44.05 9.55 -1.27
N GLU A 86 -42.75 9.83 -1.38
CA GLU A 86 -42.18 11.13 -1.01
C GLU A 86 -41.69 11.95 -2.21
N VAL A 87 -41.56 11.35 -3.40
CA VAL A 87 -41.00 12.01 -4.58
C VAL A 87 -42.05 12.18 -5.68
N HIS A 88 -42.26 13.43 -6.08
CA HIS A 88 -43.23 13.80 -7.10
C HIS A 88 -42.56 14.01 -8.47
N CYS A 89 -43.27 13.65 -9.53
CA CYS A 89 -42.88 13.88 -10.90
C CYS A 89 -42.85 15.39 -11.19
N LYS A 90 -41.70 15.90 -11.64
CA LYS A 90 -41.53 17.31 -12.00
C LYS A 90 -42.48 17.84 -13.09
N MET A 91 -43.11 16.97 -13.88
CA MET A 91 -43.94 17.36 -15.02
C MET A 91 -45.44 17.43 -14.68
N CYS A 92 -45.92 16.59 -13.76
CA CYS A 92 -47.37 16.43 -13.50
C CYS A 92 -47.71 16.21 -12.03
N ASN A 93 -46.72 16.29 -11.14
CA ASN A 93 -46.85 16.14 -9.70
C ASN A 93 -47.44 14.80 -9.21
N SER A 94 -47.53 13.78 -10.06
CA SER A 94 -47.87 12.40 -9.67
C SER A 94 -46.64 11.69 -9.07
N GLY A 95 -46.85 10.58 -8.34
CA GLY A 95 -45.75 9.76 -7.79
C GLY A 95 -44.85 9.12 -8.86
N LEU A 96 -43.65 8.71 -8.43
CA LEU A 96 -42.65 8.02 -9.26
C LEU A 96 -42.43 6.57 -8.83
N ASP A 97 -42.33 5.67 -9.80
CA ASP A 97 -41.94 4.28 -9.60
C ASP A 97 -40.46 4.06 -9.91
N MET A 98 -39.70 3.55 -8.94
CA MET A 98 -38.29 3.18 -9.13
C MET A 98 -38.17 1.68 -9.43
N GLN A 99 -37.74 1.38 -10.64
CA GLN A 99 -37.53 0.01 -11.11
C GLN A 99 -36.04 -0.27 -11.29
N VAL A 100 -35.62 -1.50 -11.00
CA VAL A 100 -34.27 -1.99 -11.28
C VAL A 100 -34.27 -2.74 -12.60
N LEU A 101 -33.42 -2.34 -13.54
CA LEU A 101 -33.16 -3.13 -14.74
C LEU A 101 -32.15 -4.24 -14.43
N LYS A 102 -32.37 -5.44 -14.96
CA LYS A 102 -31.40 -6.54 -14.88
C LYS A 102 -30.10 -6.11 -15.59
N GLY A 103 -29.12 -5.69 -14.81
CA GLY A 103 -27.80 -5.29 -15.30
C GLY A 103 -26.85 -6.48 -15.42
N LYS A 104 -25.96 -6.42 -16.42
CA LYS A 104 -24.80 -7.35 -16.57
C LYS A 104 -23.49 -6.72 -16.06
N SER A 105 -23.55 -5.53 -15.47
CA SER A 105 -22.39 -4.68 -15.16
C SER A 105 -21.86 -4.91 -13.74
N GLY A 106 -21.82 -6.15 -13.28
CA GLY A 106 -21.35 -6.49 -11.93
C GLY A 106 -22.22 -5.85 -10.84
N LEU A 107 -21.58 -5.09 -9.93
CA LEU A 107 -22.24 -4.38 -8.84
C LEU A 107 -22.92 -3.07 -9.26
N ALA A 108 -22.71 -2.60 -10.50
CA ALA A 108 -23.41 -1.43 -10.99
C ALA A 108 -24.84 -1.80 -11.40
N ILE A 109 -25.81 -1.08 -10.84
CA ILE A 109 -27.23 -1.28 -11.07
C ILE A 109 -27.72 -0.14 -11.96
N THR A 110 -28.59 -0.47 -12.92
CA THR A 110 -29.30 0.54 -13.71
C THR A 110 -30.72 0.69 -13.16
N PHE A 111 -31.08 1.91 -12.82
CA PHE A 111 -32.41 2.28 -12.34
C PHE A 111 -33.20 2.96 -13.44
N VAL A 112 -34.51 2.77 -13.40
CA VAL A 112 -35.46 3.50 -14.21
C VAL A 112 -36.50 4.12 -13.28
N LEU A 113 -36.67 5.43 -13.35
CA LEU A 113 -37.78 6.13 -12.72
C LEU A 113 -38.85 6.40 -13.77
N LYS A 114 -40.09 6.00 -13.48
CA LYS A 114 -41.26 6.23 -14.33
C LYS A 114 -42.33 6.98 -13.54
N CYS A 115 -42.98 7.94 -14.18
CA CYS A 115 -44.19 8.54 -13.59
C CYS A 115 -45.40 7.62 -13.79
N PHE A 116 -46.30 7.58 -12.80
CA PHE A 116 -47.55 6.82 -12.91
C PHE A 116 -48.56 7.43 -13.89
N ALA A 117 -48.50 8.75 -14.12
CA ALA A 117 -49.55 9.49 -14.83
C ALA A 117 -49.11 10.10 -16.18
N CYS A 118 -47.82 10.25 -16.43
CA CYS A 118 -47.33 10.88 -17.66
C CYS A 118 -46.13 10.11 -18.27
N PRO A 119 -45.74 10.42 -19.51
CA PRO A 119 -44.64 9.74 -20.20
C PRO A 119 -43.24 9.97 -19.60
N TYR A 120 -43.12 10.68 -18.47
CA TYR A 120 -41.83 10.94 -17.85
C TYR A 120 -41.13 9.63 -17.47
N ARG A 121 -39.93 9.44 -18.03
CA ARG A 121 -39.04 8.31 -17.77
C ARG A 121 -37.60 8.81 -17.75
N VAL A 122 -36.83 8.40 -16.75
CA VAL A 122 -35.38 8.63 -16.72
C VAL A 122 -34.67 7.34 -16.33
N GLU A 123 -33.52 7.11 -16.94
CA GLU A 123 -32.65 5.98 -16.66
C GLU A 123 -31.31 6.50 -16.15
N PHE A 124 -30.79 5.90 -15.08
CA PHE A 124 -29.51 6.28 -14.48
C PHE A 124 -28.83 5.08 -13.82
N SER A 125 -27.53 5.18 -13.56
CA SER A 125 -26.75 4.11 -12.94
C SER A 125 -26.37 4.43 -11.50
N SER A 126 -26.25 3.39 -10.67
CA SER A 126 -25.75 3.45 -9.30
C SER A 126 -24.25 3.73 -9.21
N SER A 127 -23.53 3.79 -10.34
CA SER A 127 -22.09 3.99 -10.39
C SER A 127 -21.72 4.80 -11.62
N ASN A 128 -20.72 5.66 -11.46
CA ASN A 128 -20.03 6.22 -12.61
C ASN A 128 -19.29 5.12 -13.38
N PHE A 129 -19.06 5.40 -14.66
CA PHE A 129 -18.22 4.59 -15.52
C PHE A 129 -16.94 5.32 -15.77
N HIS A 130 -15.89 4.54 -15.88
CA HIS A 130 -14.61 5.07 -16.28
C HIS A 130 -14.63 5.50 -17.74
N GLU A 131 -14.10 6.69 -18.01
CA GLU A 131 -14.08 7.30 -19.34
C GLU A 131 -13.56 6.35 -20.43
N GLY A 132 -14.26 6.34 -21.56
CA GLY A 132 -13.94 5.48 -22.71
C GLY A 132 -14.15 3.98 -22.49
N THR A 133 -14.76 3.54 -21.37
CA THR A 133 -14.92 2.11 -21.05
C THR A 133 -16.30 1.78 -20.47
N GLN A 134 -16.69 0.50 -20.58
CA GLN A 134 -17.89 -0.05 -19.92
C GLN A 134 -17.59 -0.57 -18.50
N ILE A 135 -16.53 -0.06 -17.86
CA ILE A 135 -16.09 -0.50 -16.54
C ILE A 135 -16.66 0.46 -15.50
N ALA A 136 -17.58 -0.03 -14.68
CA ALA A 136 -18.09 0.74 -13.55
C ALA A 136 -17.03 0.94 -12.46
N THR A 137 -16.98 2.14 -11.88
CA THR A 137 -16.01 2.49 -10.83
C THR A 137 -16.21 1.63 -9.58
N ILE A 138 -17.45 1.33 -9.19
CA ILE A 138 -17.78 0.46 -8.05
C ILE A 138 -17.15 -0.94 -8.18
N ASN A 139 -17.12 -1.49 -9.39
CA ASN A 139 -16.51 -2.79 -9.65
C ASN A 139 -14.99 -2.76 -9.49
N THR A 140 -14.34 -1.67 -9.91
CA THR A 140 -12.90 -1.49 -9.70
C THR A 140 -12.57 -1.40 -8.22
N ARG A 141 -13.38 -0.65 -7.46
CA ARG A 141 -13.25 -0.55 -5.99
C ARG A 141 -13.46 -1.90 -5.31
N PHE A 142 -14.47 -2.65 -5.72
CA PHE A 142 -14.73 -3.98 -5.17
C PHE A 142 -13.57 -4.95 -5.42
N VAL A 143 -13.06 -4.99 -6.65
CA VAL A 143 -11.88 -5.82 -6.97
C VAL A 143 -10.65 -5.36 -6.18
N TYR A 144 -10.47 -4.06 -6.00
CA TYR A 144 -9.39 -3.51 -5.18
C TYR A 144 -9.50 -3.97 -3.72
N VAL A 145 -10.68 -3.84 -3.10
CA VAL A 145 -10.94 -4.31 -1.72
C VAL A 145 -10.62 -5.78 -1.59
N MET A 146 -11.16 -6.63 -2.47
CA MET A 146 -10.91 -8.07 -2.44
C MET A 146 -9.41 -8.37 -2.48
N ARG A 147 -8.64 -7.68 -3.33
CA ARG A 147 -7.18 -7.85 -3.40
C ARG A 147 -6.48 -7.39 -2.12
N SER A 148 -6.88 -6.25 -1.56
CA SER A 148 -6.28 -5.70 -0.34
C SER A 148 -6.45 -6.62 0.88
N ILE A 149 -7.54 -7.39 0.92
CA ILE A 149 -7.78 -8.39 1.97
C ILE A 149 -7.31 -9.81 1.60
N GLY A 150 -6.54 -9.96 0.50
CA GLY A 150 -6.00 -11.25 0.06
C GLY A 150 -7.07 -12.23 -0.46
N LYS A 151 -8.21 -11.73 -0.94
CA LYS A 151 -9.33 -12.51 -1.49
C LYS A 151 -9.49 -12.33 -3.00
N GLY A 152 -10.03 -13.37 -3.64
CA GLY A 152 -10.24 -13.43 -5.09
C GLY A 152 -11.71 -13.37 -5.48
N ALA A 153 -11.98 -13.65 -6.76
CA ALA A 153 -13.34 -13.60 -7.33
C ALA A 153 -14.34 -14.54 -6.62
N GLU A 154 -13.91 -15.73 -6.19
CA GLU A 154 -14.76 -16.70 -5.47
C GLU A 154 -15.30 -16.11 -4.16
N ALA A 155 -14.39 -15.59 -3.33
CA ALA A 155 -14.74 -14.97 -2.06
C ALA A 155 -15.59 -13.70 -2.27
N GLY A 156 -15.32 -12.93 -3.34
CA GLY A 156 -16.16 -11.82 -3.74
C GLY A 156 -17.59 -12.25 -4.09
N ARG A 157 -17.76 -13.35 -4.84
CA ARG A 157 -19.08 -13.90 -5.16
C ARG A 157 -19.82 -14.37 -3.92
N MET A 158 -19.13 -15.07 -3.02
CA MET A 158 -19.71 -15.49 -1.74
C MET A 158 -20.16 -14.28 -0.91
N PHE A 159 -19.30 -13.27 -0.78
CA PHE A 159 -19.63 -12.03 -0.07
C PHE A 159 -20.88 -11.36 -0.65
N CYS A 160 -20.93 -11.16 -1.97
CA CYS A 160 -22.10 -10.56 -2.62
C CYS A 160 -23.36 -11.40 -2.42
N GLY A 161 -23.26 -12.73 -2.50
CA GLY A 161 -24.39 -13.64 -2.24
C GLY A 161 -24.93 -13.53 -0.82
N VAL A 162 -24.05 -13.55 0.18
CA VAL A 162 -24.43 -13.49 1.61
C VAL A 162 -25.07 -12.14 1.98
N VAL A 163 -24.57 -11.03 1.42
CA VAL A 163 -25.09 -9.67 1.68
C VAL A 163 -26.29 -9.32 0.77
N ASN A 164 -26.69 -10.24 -0.13
CA ASN A 164 -27.76 -10.02 -1.12
C ASN A 164 -27.48 -8.82 -2.06
N LEU A 165 -26.24 -8.74 -2.55
CA LEU A 165 -25.79 -7.78 -3.55
C LEU A 165 -25.84 -8.38 -4.97
N PRO A 166 -25.83 -7.57 -6.03
CA PRO A 166 -25.61 -8.06 -7.39
C PRO A 166 -24.32 -8.88 -7.49
N GLN A 167 -24.26 -9.79 -8.46
CA GLN A 167 -23.06 -10.58 -8.70
C GLN A 167 -21.87 -9.66 -9.04
N PRO A 168 -20.68 -9.88 -8.47
CA PRO A 168 -19.51 -9.09 -8.82
C PRO A 168 -19.08 -9.37 -10.27
N PRO A 169 -18.15 -8.58 -10.83
CA PRO A 169 -17.62 -8.83 -12.16
C PRO A 169 -17.07 -10.25 -12.31
N THR A 170 -17.45 -10.94 -13.39
CA THR A 170 -17.04 -12.33 -13.64
C THR A 170 -15.52 -12.47 -13.83
N ARG A 171 -14.85 -11.43 -14.35
CA ARG A 171 -13.41 -11.44 -14.63
C ARG A 171 -12.72 -10.30 -13.89
N PHE A 172 -11.77 -10.63 -13.02
CA PHE A 172 -10.99 -9.63 -12.27
C PHE A 172 -9.78 -9.09 -13.04
N ALA A 173 -9.30 -9.79 -14.09
CA ALA A 173 -8.07 -9.41 -14.80
C ALA A 173 -8.09 -7.99 -15.40
N PRO A 174 -9.16 -7.52 -16.08
CA PRO A 174 -9.20 -6.15 -16.61
C PRO A 174 -9.11 -5.08 -15.51
N TYR A 175 -9.79 -5.33 -14.39
CA TYR A 175 -9.75 -4.46 -13.21
C TYR A 175 -8.36 -4.46 -12.56
N GLY A 176 -7.72 -5.63 -12.48
CA GLY A 176 -6.35 -5.77 -11.99
C GLY A 176 -5.34 -4.97 -12.80
N LYS A 177 -5.47 -4.96 -14.14
CA LYS A 177 -4.62 -4.12 -15.02
C LYS A 177 -4.81 -2.63 -14.73
N ARG A 178 -6.06 -2.21 -14.53
CA ARG A 178 -6.37 -0.81 -14.21
C ARG A 178 -5.81 -0.38 -12.86
N ILE A 179 -6.00 -1.22 -11.84
CA ILE A 179 -5.46 -1.00 -10.49
C ILE A 179 -3.93 -0.93 -10.55
N LEU A 180 -3.28 -1.82 -11.31
CA LEU A 180 -1.83 -1.80 -11.48
C LEU A 180 -1.35 -0.49 -12.11
N ASN A 181 -2.02 0.00 -13.16
CA ASN A 181 -1.64 1.26 -13.79
C ASN A 181 -1.78 2.44 -12.82
N ALA A 182 -2.88 2.51 -12.08
CA ALA A 182 -3.07 3.56 -11.06
C ALA A 182 -2.02 3.46 -9.94
N ALA A 183 -1.75 2.25 -9.44
CA ALA A 183 -0.74 2.03 -8.40
C ALA A 183 0.68 2.39 -8.87
N LYS A 184 1.00 2.17 -10.16
CA LYS A 184 2.29 2.58 -10.74
C LYS A 184 2.46 4.09 -10.78
N LEU A 185 1.43 4.83 -11.16
CA LEU A 185 1.49 6.30 -11.17
C LEU A 185 1.73 6.86 -9.76
N VAL A 186 1.00 6.33 -8.77
CA VAL A 186 1.19 6.72 -7.36
C VAL A 186 2.58 6.31 -6.86
N TYR A 187 3.04 5.11 -7.25
CA TYR A 187 4.39 4.64 -6.92
C TYR A 187 5.47 5.57 -7.47
N GLU A 188 5.41 5.90 -8.77
CA GLU A 188 6.39 6.77 -9.44
C GLU A 188 6.47 8.14 -8.77
N ASP A 189 5.33 8.77 -8.47
CA ASP A 189 5.31 10.03 -7.73
C ASP A 189 5.84 9.87 -6.29
N SER A 190 5.40 8.83 -5.58
CA SER A 190 5.80 8.58 -4.19
C SER A 190 7.31 8.38 -4.03
N ILE A 191 7.95 7.59 -4.90
CA ILE A 191 9.40 7.34 -4.78
C ILE A 191 10.22 8.57 -5.16
N GLN A 192 9.75 9.38 -6.13
CA GLN A 192 10.43 10.61 -6.53
C GLN A 192 10.37 11.64 -5.40
N ASN A 193 9.22 11.77 -4.75
CA ASN A 193 9.05 12.68 -3.62
C ASN A 193 9.86 12.20 -2.40
N ALA A 194 9.86 10.89 -2.11
CA ALA A 194 10.66 10.32 -1.04
C ALA A 194 12.18 10.52 -1.27
N ALA A 195 12.66 10.34 -2.50
CA ALA A 195 14.07 10.55 -2.82
C ALA A 195 14.49 12.02 -2.72
N LYS A 196 13.65 12.96 -3.19
CA LYS A 196 13.90 14.40 -3.03
C LYS A 196 13.98 14.82 -1.57
N GLU A 197 13.06 14.29 -0.75
CA GLU A 197 13.05 14.54 0.68
C GLU A 197 14.31 13.99 1.35
N ALA A 198 14.73 12.76 1.01
CA ALA A 198 15.97 12.19 1.51
C ALA A 198 17.21 13.04 1.16
N ILE A 199 17.27 13.62 -0.04
CA ILE A 199 18.35 14.55 -0.42
C ILE A 199 18.29 15.85 0.40
N CYS A 200 17.08 16.35 0.65
CA CYS A 200 16.87 17.57 1.43
C CYS A 200 17.29 17.39 2.90
N GLU A 201 16.87 16.30 3.54
CA GLU A 201 17.26 15.94 4.92
C GLU A 201 18.78 15.68 5.03
N ASN A 202 19.41 15.24 3.94
CA ASN A 202 20.87 15.08 3.84
C ASN A 202 21.59 16.37 3.38
N GLU A 203 21.06 17.55 3.71
CA GLU A 203 21.66 18.87 3.42
C GLU A 203 21.98 19.10 1.93
N GLY A 204 21.17 18.54 1.03
CA GLY A 204 21.35 18.62 -0.42
C GLY A 204 22.39 17.64 -0.98
N ASN A 205 23.02 16.82 -0.14
CA ASN A 205 23.98 15.81 -0.56
C ASN A 205 23.27 14.62 -1.22
N LYS A 206 23.64 14.35 -2.47
CA LYS A 206 23.08 13.26 -3.31
C LYS A 206 23.63 11.88 -2.96
N ASN A 207 24.55 11.80 -2.03
CA ASN A 207 25.09 10.56 -1.52
C ASN A 207 24.27 10.10 -0.30
N ILE A 208 23.29 9.24 -0.55
CA ILE A 208 22.25 8.87 0.41
C ILE A 208 22.65 7.57 1.13
N ALA A 209 22.39 7.54 2.44
CA ALA A 209 22.47 6.33 3.23
C ALA A 209 21.15 5.55 3.14
N VAL A 210 21.25 4.26 2.81
CA VAL A 210 20.09 3.42 2.50
C VAL A 210 20.14 2.09 3.23
N ASP A 211 18.97 1.61 3.60
CA ASP A 211 18.69 0.25 4.03
C ASP A 211 18.13 -0.54 2.86
N VAL A 212 18.68 -1.73 2.61
CA VAL A 212 18.30 -2.57 1.48
C VAL A 212 17.87 -3.93 1.99
N ASP A 213 16.61 -4.26 1.74
CA ASP A 213 16.00 -5.50 2.22
C ASP A 213 15.12 -6.16 1.14
N GLY A 214 14.99 -7.47 1.24
CA GLY A 214 14.19 -8.32 0.38
C GLY A 214 13.04 -8.98 1.13
N THR A 215 11.87 -9.04 0.49
CA THR A 215 10.74 -9.86 0.97
C THR A 215 10.27 -10.83 -0.10
N TRP A 216 9.77 -11.99 0.35
CA TRP A 216 9.34 -13.08 -0.50
C TRP A 216 7.88 -13.44 -0.25
N GLN A 217 7.19 -13.87 -1.32
CA GLN A 217 5.79 -14.30 -1.23
C GLN A 217 5.57 -15.45 -0.23
N LYS A 218 6.56 -16.33 -0.06
CA LYS A 218 6.51 -17.50 0.84
C LYS A 218 7.82 -17.59 1.61
N ARG A 219 7.74 -18.10 2.84
CA ARG A 219 8.93 -18.48 3.62
C ARG A 219 9.67 -19.64 2.95
N GLY A 220 11.00 -19.67 3.11
CA GLY A 220 11.89 -20.69 2.56
C GLY A 220 12.40 -20.38 1.15
N TYR A 221 13.15 -21.31 0.57
CA TYR A 221 13.92 -21.09 -0.66
C TYR A 221 13.14 -21.30 -1.97
N THR A 222 11.81 -21.48 -1.90
CA THR A 222 10.97 -21.86 -3.04
C THR A 222 10.05 -20.75 -3.54
N SER A 223 10.18 -19.53 -3.00
CA SER A 223 9.33 -18.41 -3.42
C SER A 223 9.45 -18.11 -4.91
N LEU A 224 8.33 -17.89 -5.59
CA LEU A 224 8.30 -17.55 -7.02
C LEU A 224 8.45 -16.05 -7.27
N ASN A 225 8.14 -15.23 -6.26
CA ASN A 225 8.17 -13.78 -6.34
C ASN A 225 9.01 -13.22 -5.18
N GLY A 226 9.78 -12.20 -5.47
CA GLY A 226 10.55 -11.41 -4.51
C GLY A 226 10.37 -9.92 -4.79
N VAL A 227 10.41 -9.13 -3.74
CA VAL A 227 10.42 -7.67 -3.82
C VAL A 227 11.63 -7.19 -3.05
N VAL A 228 12.45 -6.37 -3.68
CA VAL A 228 13.62 -5.75 -3.05
C VAL A 228 13.32 -4.27 -2.93
N THR A 229 13.54 -3.71 -1.74
CA THR A 229 13.27 -2.31 -1.45
C THR A 229 14.53 -1.63 -0.98
N VAL A 230 14.67 -0.35 -1.34
CA VAL A 230 15.67 0.55 -0.80
C VAL A 230 14.95 1.65 -0.04
N THR A 231 15.31 1.81 1.22
CA THR A 231 14.72 2.77 2.16
C THR A 231 15.80 3.76 2.56
N SER A 232 15.52 5.06 2.50
CA SER A 232 16.44 6.07 3.04
C SER A 232 16.52 5.91 4.56
N ILE A 233 17.73 5.86 5.11
CA ILE A 233 17.95 5.74 6.55
C ILE A 233 17.46 6.99 7.27
N ASP A 234 17.73 8.17 6.70
CA ASP A 234 17.43 9.45 7.33
C ASP A 234 15.93 9.72 7.43
N THR A 235 15.16 9.37 6.38
CA THR A 235 13.71 9.62 6.32
C THR A 235 12.86 8.43 6.74
N GLY A 236 13.41 7.21 6.71
CA GLY A 236 12.66 5.96 6.86
C GLY A 236 11.67 5.68 5.72
N LYS A 237 11.77 6.38 4.59
CA LYS A 237 10.88 6.25 3.43
C LYS A 237 11.49 5.35 2.36
N VAL A 238 10.64 4.55 1.72
CA VAL A 238 11.04 3.73 0.57
C VAL A 238 11.28 4.64 -0.63
N ILE A 239 12.49 4.60 -1.19
CA ILE A 239 12.91 5.45 -2.30
C ILE A 239 13.06 4.67 -3.60
N ASP A 240 13.20 3.34 -3.59
CA ASP A 240 13.16 2.53 -4.82
C ASP A 240 12.76 1.07 -4.53
N VAL A 241 12.17 0.38 -5.50
CA VAL A 241 11.68 -1.00 -5.39
C VAL A 241 11.90 -1.78 -6.69
N ASP A 242 12.45 -2.99 -6.62
CA ASP A 242 12.50 -3.94 -7.74
C ASP A 242 11.69 -5.20 -7.44
N ILE A 243 10.84 -5.58 -8.40
CA ILE A 243 9.95 -6.75 -8.28
C ILE A 243 10.49 -7.85 -9.20
N LEU A 244 10.83 -8.99 -8.63
CA LEU A 244 11.38 -10.14 -9.36
C LEU A 244 10.40 -11.32 -9.33
N SER A 245 10.19 -11.95 -10.49
CA SER A 245 9.28 -13.08 -10.65
C SER A 245 9.90 -14.18 -11.51
N LYS A 246 9.87 -15.41 -10.99
CA LYS A 246 10.10 -16.67 -11.71
C LYS A 246 8.84 -17.22 -12.34
N TYR A 247 7.67 -16.68 -11.96
CA TYR A 247 6.40 -17.24 -12.35
C TYR A 247 6.12 -16.98 -13.82
N CYS A 248 5.71 -18.05 -14.51
CA CYS A 248 5.32 -17.99 -15.90
C CYS A 248 4.02 -18.76 -16.10
N ALA A 249 2.93 -18.04 -16.32
CA ALA A 249 1.63 -18.61 -16.66
C ALA A 249 1.50 -18.94 -18.16
N CYS A 250 2.39 -18.44 -19.01
CA CYS A 250 2.27 -18.51 -20.47
C CYS A 250 3.19 -19.53 -21.14
N LYS A 251 3.75 -20.51 -20.41
CA LYS A 251 4.73 -21.46 -20.97
C LYS A 251 4.23 -22.21 -22.21
N ASN A 252 2.92 -22.46 -22.27
CA ASN A 252 2.28 -23.21 -23.35
C ASN A 252 1.49 -22.30 -24.32
N LEU A 253 1.71 -20.98 -24.28
CA LEU A 253 1.01 -20.04 -25.16
C LEU A 253 1.88 -19.64 -26.36
N PRO A 254 1.31 -19.45 -27.56
CA PRO A 254 2.07 -19.17 -28.80
C PRO A 254 3.00 -17.94 -28.73
N PHE A 255 2.68 -16.97 -27.88
CA PHE A 255 3.42 -15.72 -27.73
C PHE A 255 4.17 -15.64 -26.38
N HIS A 256 4.58 -16.79 -25.84
CA HIS A 256 5.28 -16.91 -24.56
C HIS A 256 6.40 -15.88 -24.40
N GLU A 257 7.33 -15.83 -25.35
CA GLU A 257 8.53 -14.98 -25.25
C GLU A 257 8.20 -13.48 -25.17
N LYS A 258 7.16 -13.02 -25.87
CA LYS A 258 6.80 -11.60 -25.93
C LYS A 258 5.94 -11.17 -24.74
N ASP A 259 5.05 -12.04 -24.28
CA ASP A 259 4.03 -11.68 -23.28
C ASP A 259 4.36 -12.14 -21.86
N CYS A 260 5.44 -12.91 -21.67
CA CYS A 260 5.83 -13.41 -20.37
C CYS A 260 6.15 -12.27 -19.38
N LYS A 261 5.60 -12.39 -18.17
CA LYS A 261 5.88 -11.47 -17.05
C LYS A 261 6.99 -11.96 -16.14
N ARG A 262 7.56 -13.14 -16.42
CA ARG A 262 8.77 -13.61 -15.76
C ARG A 262 9.92 -12.69 -16.14
N ASN A 263 10.59 -12.15 -15.14
CA ASN A 263 11.74 -11.26 -15.32
C ASN A 263 13.00 -11.73 -14.55
N TYR A 264 12.93 -12.94 -13.96
CA TYR A 264 14.02 -13.51 -13.18
C TYR A 264 14.19 -15.02 -13.43
N VAL A 265 15.46 -15.44 -13.49
CA VAL A 265 15.91 -16.83 -13.60
C VAL A 265 16.96 -17.06 -12.52
N GLY A 266 16.75 -18.05 -11.64
CA GLY A 266 17.67 -18.32 -10.53
C GLY A 266 16.95 -18.83 -9.27
N SER A 267 17.69 -18.94 -8.17
CA SER A 267 17.13 -19.29 -6.86
C SER A 267 16.46 -18.09 -6.20
N SER A 268 15.56 -18.32 -5.24
CA SER A 268 14.85 -17.21 -4.57
C SER A 268 15.79 -16.33 -3.76
N GLY A 269 16.82 -16.91 -3.11
CA GLY A 269 17.79 -16.15 -2.31
C GLY A 269 18.67 -15.21 -3.14
N VAL A 270 18.83 -15.45 -4.45
CA VAL A 270 19.62 -14.59 -5.34
C VAL A 270 18.77 -13.45 -5.94
N MET A 271 17.45 -13.43 -5.71
CA MET A 271 16.59 -12.32 -6.14
C MET A 271 16.97 -11.01 -5.48
N GLU A 272 17.30 -11.04 -4.19
CA GLU A 272 17.74 -9.86 -3.44
C GLU A 272 18.99 -9.24 -4.06
N ILE A 273 20.00 -10.08 -4.33
CA ILE A 273 21.26 -9.68 -4.97
C ILE A 273 21.00 -8.99 -6.32
N GLN A 274 20.13 -9.58 -7.15
CA GLN A 274 19.80 -9.01 -8.46
C GLN A 274 18.98 -7.72 -8.35
N GLY A 275 18.01 -7.65 -7.44
CA GLY A 275 17.19 -6.47 -7.22
C GLY A 275 18.01 -5.30 -6.67
N ALA A 276 18.80 -5.53 -5.63
CA ALA A 276 19.69 -4.52 -5.04
C ALA A 276 20.65 -3.94 -6.08
N SER A 277 21.23 -4.82 -6.91
CA SER A 277 22.08 -4.39 -8.02
C SER A 277 21.34 -3.51 -9.04
N LYS A 278 20.13 -3.89 -9.47
CA LYS A 278 19.35 -3.13 -10.45
C LYS A 278 18.95 -1.77 -9.92
N ILE A 279 18.54 -1.71 -8.66
CA ILE A 279 18.17 -0.47 -7.97
C ILE A 279 19.37 0.48 -7.92
N CYS A 280 20.53 0.01 -7.45
CA CYS A 280 21.72 0.86 -7.39
C CYS A 280 22.15 1.33 -8.80
N GLN A 281 22.05 0.46 -9.82
CA GLN A 281 22.39 0.81 -11.21
C GLN A 281 21.52 1.93 -11.78
N ARG A 282 20.23 1.98 -11.42
CA ARG A 282 19.31 3.01 -11.92
C ARG A 282 19.19 4.24 -11.03
N SER A 283 19.81 4.26 -9.84
CA SER A 283 19.62 5.36 -8.88
C SER A 283 20.03 6.73 -9.45
N LEU A 284 21.10 6.77 -10.25
CA LEU A 284 21.57 8.00 -10.87
C LEU A 284 20.60 8.54 -11.92
N SER A 285 20.05 7.67 -12.78
CA SER A 285 19.08 8.11 -13.80
C SER A 285 17.70 8.38 -13.21
N LEU A 286 17.30 7.62 -12.18
CA LEU A 286 15.98 7.70 -11.57
C LEU A 286 15.85 8.88 -10.59
N HIS A 287 16.88 9.14 -9.78
CA HIS A 287 16.81 10.14 -8.70
C HIS A 287 17.96 11.15 -8.72
N ASN A 288 18.95 11.00 -9.61
CA ASN A 288 20.20 11.77 -9.56
C ASN A 288 20.89 11.64 -8.19
N ALA A 289 20.86 10.43 -7.61
CA ALA A 289 21.40 10.12 -6.31
C ALA A 289 22.26 8.84 -6.33
N ARG A 290 23.22 8.75 -5.40
CA ARG A 290 24.09 7.60 -5.20
C ARG A 290 23.81 6.98 -3.84
N TYR A 291 23.70 5.66 -3.79
CA TYR A 291 23.51 4.91 -2.56
C TYR A 291 24.87 4.44 -2.03
N ILE A 292 25.60 5.34 -1.36
CA ILE A 292 27.00 5.08 -0.97
C ILE A 292 27.13 4.43 0.40
N THR A 293 26.12 4.54 1.26
CA THR A 293 26.12 3.90 2.58
C THR A 293 25.02 2.88 2.60
N TYR A 294 25.39 1.61 2.70
CA TYR A 294 24.51 0.46 2.56
C TYR A 294 24.35 -0.20 3.92
N LEU A 295 23.19 -0.07 4.54
CA LEU A 295 22.79 -0.87 5.69
C LEU A 295 22.17 -2.17 5.19
N GLY A 296 22.63 -3.28 5.76
CA GLY A 296 22.07 -4.60 5.50
C GLY A 296 22.50 -5.61 6.56
N ASP A 297 22.03 -6.84 6.42
CA ASP A 297 22.31 -7.91 7.36
C ASP A 297 23.80 -8.34 7.38
N GLY A 298 24.22 -9.01 8.46
CA GLY A 298 25.62 -9.39 8.72
C GLY A 298 26.32 -10.07 7.54
N ASP A 299 25.72 -11.14 7.00
CA ASP A 299 26.21 -11.84 5.80
C ASP A 299 25.46 -11.36 4.53
N CYS A 300 25.66 -10.10 4.14
CA CYS A 300 24.98 -9.52 2.98
C CYS A 300 25.68 -9.83 1.65
N LYS A 301 25.33 -10.96 1.02
CA LYS A 301 25.76 -11.28 -0.37
C LYS A 301 25.31 -10.24 -1.40
N ALA A 302 24.24 -9.50 -1.10
CA ALA A 302 23.75 -8.43 -1.96
C ALA A 302 24.72 -7.23 -1.96
N PHE A 303 25.26 -6.84 -0.81
CA PHE A 303 26.29 -5.82 -0.70
C PHE A 303 27.53 -6.17 -1.51
N ASP A 304 28.05 -7.40 -1.37
CA ASP A 304 29.24 -7.83 -2.12
C ASP A 304 29.05 -7.72 -3.63
N ALA A 305 27.87 -8.10 -4.13
CA ALA A 305 27.55 -7.99 -5.55
C ALA A 305 27.44 -6.54 -6.02
N VAL A 306 26.81 -5.68 -5.22
CA VAL A 306 26.68 -4.24 -5.50
C VAL A 306 28.05 -3.56 -5.50
N LYS A 307 28.90 -3.85 -4.50
CA LYS A 307 30.27 -3.34 -4.40
C LYS A 307 31.13 -3.80 -5.58
N LYS A 308 31.06 -5.09 -5.93
CA LYS A 308 31.82 -5.66 -7.07
C LYS A 308 31.46 -4.99 -8.40
N LYS A 309 30.21 -4.53 -8.56
CA LYS A 309 29.77 -3.82 -9.77
C LYS A 309 30.34 -2.41 -9.92
N ASN A 310 30.89 -1.83 -8.85
CA ASN A 310 31.51 -0.50 -8.85
C ASN A 310 30.66 0.57 -9.56
N ILE A 311 29.35 0.59 -9.26
CA ILE A 311 28.34 1.33 -10.02
C ILE A 311 28.62 2.84 -10.08
N TYR A 312 29.19 3.39 -9.01
CA TYR A 312 29.48 4.82 -8.88
C TYR A 312 30.95 5.17 -9.11
N GLY A 313 31.77 4.20 -9.55
CA GLY A 313 33.20 4.37 -9.75
C GLY A 313 34.01 4.46 -8.45
N ASN A 314 35.33 4.52 -8.61
CA ASN A 314 36.27 4.52 -7.48
C ASN A 314 36.20 5.80 -6.62
N GLU A 315 35.59 6.86 -7.14
CA GLU A 315 35.39 8.13 -6.43
C GLU A 315 34.33 8.03 -5.31
N TYR A 316 33.34 7.15 -5.49
CA TYR A 316 32.21 6.99 -4.58
C TYR A 316 32.03 5.51 -4.20
N PRO A 317 32.99 4.91 -3.45
CA PRO A 317 32.87 3.54 -3.02
C PRO A 317 31.67 3.36 -2.09
N ILE A 318 31.01 2.20 -2.18
CA ILE A 318 29.89 1.87 -1.32
C ILE A 318 30.41 1.26 -0.02
N GLU A 319 30.10 1.88 1.10
CA GLU A 319 30.46 1.49 2.45
C GLU A 319 29.30 0.73 3.12
N LYS A 320 29.62 -0.35 3.85
CA LYS A 320 28.62 -1.15 4.56
C LYS A 320 28.44 -0.64 5.99
N LEU A 321 27.19 -0.52 6.43
CA LEU A 321 26.80 -0.45 7.83
C LEU A 321 26.21 -1.79 8.26
N GLU A 322 26.48 -2.18 9.50
CA GLU A 322 25.99 -3.43 10.07
C GLU A 322 24.74 -3.20 10.94
N CYS A 323 23.76 -4.10 10.81
CA CYS A 323 22.60 -4.12 11.68
C CYS A 323 22.96 -4.65 13.09
N ILE A 324 22.68 -3.86 14.14
CA ILE A 324 23.00 -4.18 15.55
C ILE A 324 22.25 -5.42 16.06
N VAL A 325 21.09 -5.76 15.47
CA VAL A 325 20.27 -6.90 15.90
C VAL A 325 20.78 -8.23 15.33
N HIS A 326 21.65 -8.18 14.32
CA HIS A 326 22.31 -9.34 13.68
C HIS A 326 23.76 -9.50 14.17
N VAL A 327 24.00 -9.31 15.48
CA VAL A 327 25.25 -9.77 16.08
C VAL A 327 25.11 -11.28 16.29
N ILE A 328 25.94 -12.03 15.56
CA ILE A 328 26.10 -13.50 15.61
C ILE A 328 26.26 -13.99 17.06
#